data_AF-A0A944ERK7-F1
#
_entry.id   AF-A0A944ERK7-F1
#
_cell.length_a   1.000
_cell.length_b   1.000
_cell.length_c   1.000
_cell.angle_alpha   90.00
_cell.angle_beta   90.00
_cell.angle_gamma   90.00
#
_symmetry.space_group_name_H-M   'P 1'
#
loop_
_entity.id
_entity.type
_entity.pdbx_description
1 polymer ?
#
loop_
_entity_poly.entity_id
_entity_poly.type
_entity_poly.pdbx_seq_one_letter_code
_entity_poly.pdbx_strand_id
1 'polypeptide(L)'
;MARPTSRRTVLSAAIAAAAGAGALSSSSMPAAAAPGGTHPKPGSAGPARRTPAPTVDNRFWTSYADWRFGTAAGTRAVAGSRPGLVLAGPVGRTDYTDPHTGRTTAWEYGTWTSPVHLSRVPATEVIASWNAHTPAGTWLQVELRGNYSDATSTPWFVMGRWAAGDGDIRRTSLDDQTDGKASIWTDTFSIDDASSGLRLNSYQLRLTLYRKPGTKLTPTVRRLGAMASDIPDRFTVPASTPGIVRELRVPRYSQNTHVGQYPEYDNGGEAWCSPTSSQMIIEYWGRKPTPAELSWVNPAFADPQVCHAARFTFDHQYDGCGNWPFNAAYAATYPDMSAVVTRLSSLTDLESLIRAGIPAITSQSFLKEELTGAGYGTSGHLMTVVGFTADGDVIANDPASPSNEAVRRVYKRAEWETIWLRTKRYNATGKVVSGTGGVCYLYWPAAPTAAQRRALAAFGIR
;
A
#
# COMPACT_ATOMS: atom_id res chain seq x y z
N MET A 1 -28.93 -12.92 9.29
CA MET A 1 -27.45 -13.00 9.27
C MET A 1 -26.97 -12.26 8.05
N ALA A 2 -26.40 -11.06 8.23
CA ALA A 2 -25.90 -10.26 7.12
C ALA A 2 -24.46 -10.71 6.80
N ARG A 3 -24.20 -11.05 5.53
CA ARG A 3 -22.85 -11.38 5.04
C ARG A 3 -21.89 -10.19 5.28
N PRO A 4 -20.64 -10.42 5.71
CA PRO A 4 -19.61 -9.39 5.63
C PRO A 4 -19.46 -8.96 4.17
N THR A 5 -19.51 -7.66 3.92
CA THR A 5 -19.49 -7.08 2.57
C THR A 5 -18.05 -6.77 2.18
N SER A 6 -17.59 -7.20 0.99
CA SER A 6 -16.23 -6.94 0.53
C SER A 6 -15.94 -5.43 0.45
N ARG A 7 -14.66 -5.03 0.55
CA ARG A 7 -14.23 -3.61 0.48
C ARG A 7 -14.78 -2.92 -0.78
N ARG A 8 -15.02 -3.66 -1.87
CA ARG A 8 -15.64 -3.16 -3.10
C ARG A 8 -17.09 -2.74 -2.90
N THR A 9 -17.89 -3.45 -2.09
CA THR A 9 -19.26 -2.99 -1.77
C THR A 9 -19.27 -1.72 -0.90
N VAL A 10 -18.16 -1.42 -0.22
CA VAL A 10 -17.95 -0.15 0.50
C VAL A 10 -17.43 0.95 -0.45
N LEU A 11 -16.77 0.60 -1.56
CA LEU A 11 -16.15 1.54 -2.50
C LEU A 11 -17.03 1.87 -3.73
N SER A 12 -17.91 0.97 -4.20
CA SER A 12 -18.66 1.10 -5.46
C SER A 12 -19.99 1.88 -5.38
N ALA A 13 -20.31 2.54 -4.26
CA ALA A 13 -21.52 3.36 -4.15
C ALA A 13 -21.17 4.86 -4.14
N ALA A 14 -20.98 5.46 -5.32
CA ALA A 14 -21.43 6.82 -5.65
C ALA A 14 -20.93 7.29 -7.03
N ILE A 15 -21.70 7.01 -8.11
CA ILE A 15 -21.78 7.90 -9.28
C ILE A 15 -23.23 7.90 -9.79
N ALA A 16 -24.00 8.95 -9.47
CA ALA A 16 -25.01 9.54 -10.35
C ALA A 16 -25.66 10.81 -9.73
N ALA A 17 -25.44 11.92 -10.44
CA ALA A 17 -26.26 13.13 -10.65
C ALA A 17 -26.85 13.97 -9.49
N ALA A 18 -26.52 15.26 -9.55
CA ALA A 18 -27.08 16.37 -8.78
C ALA A 18 -28.34 16.98 -9.42
N ALA A 19 -29.25 17.53 -8.61
CA ALA A 19 -30.04 18.74 -8.89
C ALA A 19 -30.85 19.18 -7.65
N GLY A 20 -30.86 20.49 -7.36
CA GLY A 20 -31.87 21.11 -6.48
C GLY A 20 -31.33 22.14 -5.50
N ALA A 21 -31.53 23.43 -5.82
CA ALA A 21 -31.13 24.60 -5.05
C ALA A 21 -32.05 24.90 -3.85
N GLY A 22 -31.57 25.69 -2.87
CA GLY A 22 -32.43 26.27 -1.83
C GLY A 22 -31.72 27.03 -0.70
N ALA A 23 -31.55 28.34 -0.90
CA ALA A 23 -31.46 29.49 0.02
C ALA A 23 -31.08 29.37 1.53
N LEU A 24 -30.03 30.13 1.89
CA LEU A 24 -29.89 31.14 2.97
C LEU A 24 -30.61 30.94 4.34
N SER A 25 -29.85 31.04 5.43
CA SER A 25 -29.97 32.16 6.41
C SER A 25 -28.92 32.10 7.55
N SER A 26 -28.56 33.29 8.00
CA SER A 26 -27.52 33.72 8.94
C SER A 26 -27.91 33.66 10.43
N SER A 27 -26.88 33.74 11.31
CA SER A 27 -26.82 34.33 12.69
C SER A 27 -26.21 33.35 13.71
N SER A 28 -25.48 33.72 14.76
CA SER A 28 -24.78 34.93 15.23
C SER A 28 -23.99 34.47 16.48
N MET A 29 -22.74 34.92 16.66
CA MET A 29 -22.03 34.81 17.94
C MET A 29 -22.41 35.96 18.87
N PRO A 30 -22.13 35.82 20.18
CA PRO A 30 -21.36 36.87 20.83
C PRO A 30 -20.24 36.35 21.74
N ALA A 31 -19.37 37.30 22.09
CA ALA A 31 -18.03 37.16 22.62
C ALA A 31 -17.91 37.23 24.16
N ALA A 32 -16.79 36.68 24.64
CA ALA A 32 -15.87 37.10 25.72
C ALA A 32 -16.36 37.72 27.04
N ALA A 33 -15.82 37.20 28.15
CA ALA A 33 -15.35 38.00 29.29
C ALA A 33 -14.29 37.26 30.14
N ALA A 34 -13.18 37.94 30.42
CA ALA A 34 -12.21 37.77 31.51
C ALA A 34 -11.94 39.22 32.05
N PRO A 35 -11.32 39.51 33.23
CA PRO A 35 -10.22 38.77 33.88
C PRO A 35 -10.19 38.81 35.43
N GLY A 36 -9.18 38.18 36.05
CA GLY A 36 -8.80 38.48 37.43
C GLY A 36 -7.71 37.61 38.06
N GLY A 37 -6.54 38.21 38.35
CA GLY A 37 -5.82 38.03 39.62
C GLY A 37 -4.74 36.95 39.75
N THR A 38 -3.48 37.38 39.78
CA THR A 38 -2.20 36.66 39.96
C THR A 38 -1.87 36.27 41.41
N HIS A 39 -1.14 35.15 41.61
CA HIS A 39 0.07 35.05 42.47
C HIS A 39 0.87 33.76 42.17
N PRO A 40 2.21 33.78 42.11
CA PRO A 40 3.03 32.63 41.69
C PRO A 40 3.44 31.74 42.87
N LYS A 41 3.37 30.42 42.69
CA LYS A 41 4.03 29.42 43.55
C LYS A 41 5.09 28.63 42.77
N PRO A 42 6.20 28.22 43.41
CA PRO A 42 7.33 27.61 42.73
C PRO A 42 7.16 26.10 42.53
N GLY A 43 7.58 25.61 41.37
CA GLY A 43 8.01 24.23 41.16
C GLY A 43 6.93 23.21 40.82
N SER A 44 6.70 22.99 39.52
CA SER A 44 6.53 21.63 39.02
C SER A 44 7.34 21.48 37.74
N ALA A 45 8.28 20.54 37.75
CA ALA A 45 8.91 20.08 36.53
C ALA A 45 7.78 19.63 35.59
N GLY A 46 7.64 20.31 34.44
CA GLY A 46 6.64 19.95 33.44
C GLY A 46 6.79 18.47 33.08
N PRO A 47 5.68 17.76 32.78
CA PRO A 47 5.76 16.36 32.42
C PRO A 47 6.71 16.26 31.23
N ALA A 48 7.81 15.52 31.41
CA ALA A 48 8.67 15.13 30.31
C ALA A 48 7.75 14.58 29.21
N ARG A 49 7.73 15.25 28.06
CA ARG A 49 6.94 14.88 26.90
C ARG A 49 7.33 13.45 26.53
N ARG A 50 6.60 12.46 27.06
CA ARG A 50 6.81 11.04 26.73
C ARG A 50 6.61 10.95 25.23
N THR A 51 7.68 10.60 24.51
CA THR A 51 7.57 10.24 23.10
C THR A 51 6.47 9.17 22.99
N PRO A 52 5.44 9.38 22.16
CA PRO A 52 4.42 8.36 21.96
C PRO A 52 5.06 7.02 21.57
N ALA A 53 4.51 5.92 22.07
CA ALA A 53 4.97 4.60 21.68
C ALA A 53 4.83 4.43 20.15
N PRO A 54 5.75 3.70 19.49
CA PRO A 54 5.61 3.40 18.07
C PRO A 54 4.28 2.67 17.80
N THR A 55 3.60 3.04 16.71
CA THR A 55 2.33 2.44 16.28
C THR A 55 2.45 1.63 14.99
N VAL A 56 3.65 1.57 14.42
CA VAL A 56 3.99 0.82 13.21
C VAL A 56 5.29 0.04 13.45
N ASP A 57 5.31 -1.22 13.04
CA ASP A 57 6.49 -2.07 12.98
C ASP A 57 6.67 -2.63 11.57
N ASN A 58 7.86 -2.47 11.00
CA ASN A 58 8.22 -2.98 9.68
C ASN A 58 9.27 -4.07 9.84
N ARG A 59 8.98 -5.27 9.34
CA ARG A 59 9.96 -6.36 9.27
C ARG A 59 10.03 -6.94 7.86
N PHE A 60 11.22 -6.82 7.26
CA PHE A 60 11.52 -7.36 5.93
C PHE A 60 12.75 -8.25 5.96
N TRP A 61 12.65 -9.45 5.40
CA TRP A 61 13.73 -10.38 5.10
C TRP A 61 14.27 -10.07 3.70
N THR A 62 15.53 -9.64 3.63
CA THR A 62 16.16 -9.15 2.39
C THR A 62 17.58 -9.65 2.18
N SER A 63 18.29 -9.97 3.26
CA SER A 63 19.70 -10.37 3.21
C SER A 63 19.87 -11.88 3.04
N TYR A 64 21.08 -12.30 2.64
CA TYR A 64 21.41 -13.74 2.59
C TYR A 64 21.23 -14.42 3.95
N ALA A 65 21.62 -13.74 5.03
CA ALA A 65 21.42 -14.23 6.39
C ALA A 65 19.92 -14.38 6.72
N ASP A 66 19.09 -13.38 6.39
CA ASP A 66 17.64 -13.47 6.58
C ASP A 66 17.05 -14.72 5.93
N TRP A 67 17.42 -14.99 4.67
CA TRP A 67 16.95 -16.18 3.94
C TRP A 67 17.46 -17.49 4.55
N ARG A 68 18.69 -17.50 5.09
CA ARG A 68 19.27 -18.68 5.76
C ARG A 68 18.67 -18.97 7.13
N PHE A 69 18.17 -17.95 7.83
CA PHE A 69 17.53 -18.11 9.14
C PHE A 69 16.10 -18.62 9.07
N GLY A 70 15.42 -18.50 7.93
CA GLY A 70 14.12 -19.15 7.74
C GLY A 70 14.23 -20.65 7.50
N THR A 71 13.14 -21.36 7.75
CA THR A 71 13.03 -22.80 7.51
C THR A 71 12.73 -23.05 6.04
N ALA A 72 13.70 -23.61 5.32
CA ALA A 72 13.59 -23.93 3.90
C ALA A 72 13.21 -25.39 3.66
N ALA A 73 12.26 -25.64 2.76
CA ALA A 73 11.96 -26.95 2.21
C ALA A 73 11.96 -26.85 0.69
N GLY A 74 13.02 -27.34 0.04
CA GLY A 74 13.19 -27.25 -1.41
C GLY A 74 13.57 -25.88 -1.96
N THR A 75 13.61 -24.85 -1.12
CA THR A 75 14.12 -23.53 -1.46
C THR A 75 15.58 -23.37 -1.04
N ARG A 76 16.29 -22.40 -1.62
CA ARG A 76 17.68 -22.08 -1.28
C ARG A 76 17.93 -20.58 -1.31
N ALA A 77 18.66 -20.10 -0.30
CA ALA A 77 19.20 -18.74 -0.30
C ALA A 77 20.31 -18.60 -1.33
N VAL A 78 20.28 -17.52 -2.11
CA VAL A 78 21.30 -17.15 -3.10
C VAL A 78 21.98 -15.87 -2.61
N ALA A 79 23.29 -15.92 -2.47
CA ALA A 79 24.12 -14.77 -2.10
C ALA A 79 24.36 -13.83 -3.30
N GLY A 80 25.02 -12.70 -3.07
CA GLY A 80 25.39 -11.73 -4.09
C GLY A 80 25.04 -10.30 -3.70
N SER A 81 25.20 -9.36 -4.64
CA SER A 81 24.89 -7.94 -4.45
C SER A 81 23.41 -7.69 -4.15
N ARG A 82 22.53 -8.56 -4.65
CA ARG A 82 21.12 -8.64 -4.30
C ARG A 82 20.84 -10.08 -3.86
N PRO A 83 20.88 -10.40 -2.56
CA PRO A 83 20.52 -11.74 -2.08
C PRO A 83 19.07 -12.08 -2.41
N GLY A 84 18.75 -13.36 -2.47
CA GLY A 84 17.37 -13.78 -2.71
C GLY A 84 17.11 -15.23 -2.36
N LEU A 85 15.87 -15.65 -2.53
CA LEU A 85 15.40 -17.00 -2.34
C LEU A 85 14.90 -17.57 -3.67
N VAL A 86 15.33 -18.79 -3.99
CA VAL A 86 14.92 -19.52 -5.20
C VAL A 86 14.39 -20.91 -4.85
N LEU A 87 13.65 -21.51 -5.75
CA LEU A 87 13.30 -22.93 -5.75
C LEU A 87 14.52 -23.74 -6.23
N ALA A 88 15.11 -24.54 -5.35
CA ALA A 88 16.30 -25.34 -5.65
C ALA A 88 15.94 -26.74 -6.14
N GLY A 89 15.08 -27.44 -5.39
CA GLY A 89 14.53 -28.74 -5.74
C GLY A 89 13.12 -28.84 -5.18
N PRO A 90 12.13 -29.30 -5.95
CA PRO A 90 10.76 -29.32 -5.49
C PRO A 90 10.62 -30.33 -4.36
N VAL A 91 9.84 -29.99 -3.33
CA VAL A 91 9.47 -30.94 -2.27
C VAL A 91 8.23 -31.74 -2.63
N GLY A 92 7.52 -31.34 -3.68
CA GLY A 92 6.36 -32.05 -4.17
C GLY A 92 5.78 -31.43 -5.44
N ARG A 93 4.67 -32.02 -5.87
CA ARG A 93 3.81 -31.52 -6.94
C ARG A 93 2.41 -31.25 -6.41
N THR A 94 1.74 -30.28 -6.99
CA THR A 94 0.34 -29.96 -6.68
C THR A 94 -0.35 -29.43 -7.93
N ASP A 95 -1.62 -29.75 -8.08
CA ASP A 95 -2.45 -29.16 -9.13
C ASP A 95 -3.07 -27.86 -8.60
N TYR A 96 -2.97 -26.81 -9.40
CA TYR A 96 -3.64 -25.54 -9.13
C TYR A 96 -4.68 -25.30 -10.22
N THR A 97 -5.95 -25.23 -9.80
CA THR A 97 -7.05 -24.73 -10.62
C THR A 97 -7.17 -23.23 -10.39
N ASP A 98 -6.83 -22.45 -11.41
CA ASP A 98 -6.99 -21.01 -11.37
C ASP A 98 -8.49 -20.66 -11.38
N PRO A 99 -9.01 -19.98 -10.33
CA PRO A 99 -10.45 -19.76 -10.19
C PRO A 99 -11.02 -18.80 -11.24
N HIS A 100 -10.18 -18.01 -11.90
CA HIS A 100 -10.58 -16.97 -12.86
C HIS A 100 -10.53 -17.44 -14.31
N THR A 101 -9.83 -18.55 -14.57
CA THR A 101 -9.75 -19.15 -15.92
C THR A 101 -10.32 -20.57 -15.98
N GLY A 102 -10.52 -21.23 -14.84
CA GLY A 102 -10.91 -22.64 -14.76
C GLY A 102 -9.81 -23.62 -15.17
N ARG A 103 -8.62 -23.14 -15.56
CA ARG A 103 -7.53 -23.99 -16.02
C ARG A 103 -6.82 -24.63 -14.84
N THR A 104 -6.78 -25.96 -14.84
CA THR A 104 -5.94 -26.74 -13.91
C THR A 104 -4.56 -26.97 -14.52
N THR A 105 -3.51 -26.72 -13.74
CA THR A 105 -2.12 -26.98 -14.16
C THR A 105 -1.34 -27.57 -13.00
N ALA A 106 -0.53 -28.59 -13.28
CA ALA A 106 0.38 -29.17 -12.32
C ALA A 106 1.60 -28.27 -12.10
N TRP A 107 2.01 -28.12 -10.84
CA TRP A 107 3.14 -27.31 -10.42
C TRP A 107 4.06 -28.07 -9.47
N GLU A 108 5.36 -27.93 -9.69
CA GLU A 108 6.38 -28.26 -8.72
C GLU A 108 6.51 -27.11 -7.72
N TYR A 109 6.66 -27.42 -6.43
CA TYR A 109 6.74 -26.38 -5.41
C TYR A 109 7.82 -26.62 -4.36
N GLY A 110 8.21 -25.54 -3.67
CA GLY A 110 9.04 -25.54 -2.49
C GLY A 110 8.64 -24.38 -1.59
N THR A 111 8.91 -24.51 -0.29
CA THR A 111 8.49 -23.52 0.71
C THR A 111 9.66 -22.92 1.46
N TRP A 112 9.44 -21.72 1.96
CA TRP A 112 10.29 -21.07 2.94
C TRP A 112 9.39 -20.39 3.97
N THR A 113 9.65 -20.64 5.24
CA THR A 113 8.91 -20.03 6.35
C THR A 113 9.85 -19.16 7.16
N SER A 114 9.44 -17.91 7.40
CA SER A 114 10.24 -16.99 8.21
C SER A 114 10.36 -17.48 9.66
N PRO A 115 11.41 -17.06 10.39
CA PRO A 115 11.36 -17.07 11.85
C PRO A 115 10.11 -16.33 12.35
N VAL A 116 9.68 -16.66 13.57
CA VAL A 116 8.64 -15.87 14.25
C VAL A 116 9.17 -14.47 14.48
N HIS A 117 8.46 -13.47 13.95
CA HIS A 117 8.70 -12.07 14.26
C HIS A 117 7.79 -11.65 15.41
N LEU A 118 8.39 -11.34 16.56
CA LEU A 118 7.68 -10.68 17.66
C LEU A 118 7.52 -9.21 17.28
N SER A 119 6.28 -8.80 17.02
CA SER A 119 6.00 -7.44 16.61
C SER A 119 6.33 -6.47 17.75
N ARG A 120 7.04 -5.38 17.43
CA ARG A 120 7.27 -4.28 18.39
C ARG A 120 5.98 -3.53 18.70
N VAL A 121 4.96 -3.72 17.87
CA VAL A 121 3.62 -3.16 18.00
C VAL A 121 2.63 -4.32 17.95
N PRO A 122 2.01 -4.71 19.07
CA PRO A 122 0.88 -5.63 19.05
C PRO A 122 -0.18 -5.09 18.09
N ALA A 123 -0.39 -5.77 16.97
CA ALA A 123 -1.02 -5.15 15.80
C ALA A 123 -2.52 -5.42 15.71
N THR A 124 -3.26 -4.45 15.14
CA THR A 124 -4.64 -4.63 14.67
C THR A 124 -4.69 -4.88 13.17
N GLU A 125 -3.72 -4.37 12.41
CA GLU A 125 -3.60 -4.58 10.97
C GLU A 125 -2.20 -5.11 10.59
N VAL A 126 -2.13 -5.99 9.59
CA VAL A 126 -0.87 -6.44 8.98
C VAL A 126 -1.00 -6.52 7.47
N ILE A 127 -0.04 -5.94 6.74
CA ILE A 127 0.02 -5.96 5.27
C ILE A 127 1.34 -6.59 4.84
N ALA A 128 1.27 -7.78 4.26
CA ALA A 128 2.43 -8.47 3.71
C ALA A 128 2.78 -7.93 2.32
N SER A 129 4.05 -7.70 2.03
CA SER A 129 4.51 -7.31 0.69
C SER A 129 5.81 -8.02 0.31
N TRP A 130 6.04 -8.18 -0.99
CA TRP A 130 7.15 -8.93 -1.55
C TRP A 130 7.73 -8.27 -2.79
N ASN A 131 8.98 -8.58 -3.11
CA ASN A 131 9.65 -8.20 -4.36
C ASN A 131 10.17 -9.47 -5.00
N ALA A 132 9.69 -9.80 -6.19
CA ALA A 132 10.02 -11.05 -6.85
C ALA A 132 10.14 -10.89 -8.36
N HIS A 133 11.05 -11.65 -8.94
CA HIS A 133 11.08 -11.93 -10.36
C HIS A 133 10.49 -13.32 -10.59
N THR A 134 9.45 -13.41 -11.40
CA THR A 134 8.78 -14.67 -11.76
C THR A 134 8.81 -14.83 -13.28
N PRO A 135 9.83 -15.51 -13.85
CA PRO A 135 9.82 -15.87 -15.26
C PRO A 135 8.55 -16.63 -15.64
N ALA A 136 8.15 -16.57 -16.90
CA ALA A 136 7.03 -17.38 -17.41
C ALA A 136 7.24 -18.86 -17.06
N GLY A 137 6.18 -19.53 -16.61
CA GLY A 137 6.24 -20.86 -16.02
C GLY A 137 6.57 -20.88 -14.53
N THR A 138 6.47 -19.74 -13.83
CA THR A 138 6.67 -19.65 -12.37
C THR A 138 5.72 -18.65 -11.73
N TRP A 139 5.42 -18.86 -10.45
CA TRP A 139 4.61 -17.93 -9.64
C TRP A 139 4.89 -18.19 -8.15
N LEU A 140 4.28 -17.40 -7.25
CA LEU A 140 4.42 -17.57 -5.81
C LEU A 140 3.11 -17.38 -5.06
N GLN A 141 3.04 -17.95 -3.86
CA GLN A 141 2.01 -17.66 -2.87
C GLN A 141 2.67 -17.10 -1.60
N VAL A 142 2.05 -16.07 -1.03
CA VAL A 142 2.44 -15.52 0.29
C VAL A 142 1.35 -15.82 1.29
N GLU A 143 1.74 -16.31 2.46
CA GLU A 143 0.83 -16.66 3.54
C GLU A 143 1.29 -16.06 4.87
N LEU A 144 0.34 -15.73 5.74
CA LEU A 144 0.57 -15.19 7.07
C LEU A 144 -0.07 -16.10 8.12
N ARG A 145 0.67 -16.34 9.21
CA ARG A 145 0.14 -16.93 10.44
C ARG A 145 0.64 -16.12 11.63
N GLY A 146 -0.17 -15.93 12.65
CA GLY A 146 0.29 -15.26 13.86
C GLY A 146 -0.30 -15.81 15.16
N ASN A 147 0.18 -15.25 16.25
CA ASN A 147 -0.30 -15.52 17.60
C ASN A 147 -0.93 -14.26 18.17
N TYR A 148 -2.12 -14.42 18.71
CA TYR A 148 -2.88 -13.38 19.36
C TYR A 148 -2.37 -13.11 20.78
N SER A 149 -2.79 -11.98 21.35
CA SER A 149 -2.52 -11.59 22.73
C SER A 149 -3.20 -12.50 23.77
N ASP A 150 -4.22 -13.26 23.38
CA ASP A 150 -4.91 -14.26 24.22
C ASP A 150 -4.28 -15.66 24.15
N ALA A 151 -3.07 -15.77 23.59
CA ALA A 151 -2.31 -17.00 23.38
C ALA A 151 -2.91 -18.01 22.36
N THR A 152 -3.99 -17.67 21.67
CA THR A 152 -4.46 -18.45 20.51
C THR A 152 -3.70 -18.08 19.23
N SER A 153 -3.80 -18.91 18.19
CA SER A 153 -3.15 -18.66 16.89
C SER A 153 -4.15 -18.54 15.77
N THR A 154 -3.80 -17.77 14.75
CA THR A 154 -4.52 -17.78 13.47
C THR A 154 -4.29 -19.11 12.72
N PRO A 155 -5.16 -19.46 11.77
CA PRO A 155 -4.77 -20.35 10.67
C PRO A 155 -3.71 -19.68 9.77
N TRP A 156 -3.25 -20.38 8.74
CA TRP A 156 -2.52 -19.74 7.65
C TRP A 156 -3.50 -19.04 6.72
N PHE A 157 -3.40 -17.72 6.63
CA PHE A 157 -4.14 -16.91 5.67
C PHE A 157 -3.29 -16.71 4.40
N VAL A 158 -3.90 -16.80 3.23
CA VAL A 158 -3.27 -16.47 1.95
C VAL A 158 -3.36 -14.97 1.74
N MET A 159 -2.20 -14.31 1.72
CA MET A 159 -2.09 -12.86 1.49
C MET A 159 -2.03 -12.50 -0.01
N GLY A 160 -1.78 -13.49 -0.86
CA GLY A 160 -1.89 -13.34 -2.31
C GLY A 160 -1.23 -14.47 -3.09
N ARG A 161 -1.78 -14.76 -4.27
CA ARG A 161 -1.16 -15.59 -5.31
C ARG A 161 -0.72 -14.69 -6.44
N TRP A 162 0.56 -14.72 -6.78
CA TRP A 162 1.17 -13.68 -7.59
C TRP A 162 2.14 -14.21 -8.63
N ALA A 163 2.01 -13.68 -9.83
CA ALA A 163 3.00 -13.73 -10.90
C ALA A 163 3.18 -12.32 -11.47
N ALA A 164 4.36 -12.04 -12.01
CA ALA A 164 4.66 -10.78 -12.69
C ALA A 164 3.78 -10.63 -13.93
N GLY A 165 3.70 -11.66 -14.77
CA GLY A 165 2.77 -11.71 -15.91
C GLY A 165 1.43 -12.35 -15.56
N ASP A 166 0.52 -12.40 -16.54
CA ASP A 166 -0.84 -12.91 -16.39
C ASP A 166 -1.13 -14.19 -17.20
N GLY A 167 -0.08 -14.82 -17.76
CA GLY A 167 -0.19 -16.01 -18.60
C GLY A 167 -0.13 -17.35 -17.85
N ASP A 168 0.54 -17.41 -16.70
CA ASP A 168 0.68 -18.62 -15.88
C ASP A 168 -0.52 -18.81 -14.94
N ILE A 169 -0.79 -17.76 -14.16
CA ILE A 169 -1.96 -17.62 -13.31
C ILE A 169 -2.53 -16.20 -13.45
N ARG A 170 -3.82 -16.05 -13.19
CA ARG A 170 -4.48 -14.79 -12.90
C ARG A 170 -4.20 -14.46 -11.43
N ARG A 171 -3.19 -13.62 -11.23
CA ARG A 171 -2.81 -13.05 -9.92
C ARG A 171 -4.04 -12.56 -9.15
N THR A 172 -4.14 -12.93 -7.88
CA THR A 172 -5.40 -12.87 -7.15
C THR A 172 -5.23 -12.79 -5.63
N SER A 173 -6.03 -11.94 -4.98
CA SER A 173 -6.38 -12.10 -3.56
C SER A 173 -7.31 -13.28 -3.35
N LEU A 174 -7.59 -13.63 -2.09
CA LEU A 174 -8.58 -14.63 -1.72
C LEU A 174 -9.61 -14.01 -0.75
N ASP A 175 -10.88 -14.16 -1.08
CA ASP A 175 -12.01 -13.68 -0.28
C ASP A 175 -12.37 -14.62 0.88
N ASP A 176 -13.23 -14.14 1.76
CA ASP A 176 -13.91 -14.89 2.83
C ASP A 176 -12.97 -15.62 3.82
N GLN A 177 -11.75 -15.12 3.96
CA GLN A 177 -10.78 -15.63 4.93
C GLN A 177 -11.01 -14.97 6.30
N THR A 178 -11.49 -15.75 7.27
CA THR A 178 -11.68 -15.32 8.66
C THR A 178 -11.49 -16.49 9.63
N ASP A 179 -11.10 -16.20 10.88
CA ASP A 179 -11.10 -17.15 12.00
C ASP A 179 -12.10 -16.78 13.11
N GLY A 180 -12.98 -15.81 12.84
CA GLY A 180 -13.93 -15.24 13.80
C GLY A 180 -13.35 -14.20 14.76
N LYS A 181 -12.03 -13.94 14.71
CA LYS A 181 -11.35 -12.87 15.45
C LYS A 181 -10.69 -11.87 14.52
N ALA A 182 -10.24 -12.33 13.37
CA ALA A 182 -9.65 -11.53 12.32
C ALA A 182 -10.10 -12.00 10.94
N SER A 183 -10.03 -11.08 9.99
CA SER A 183 -10.38 -11.30 8.59
C SER A 183 -9.29 -10.74 7.65
N ILE A 184 -9.19 -11.31 6.45
CA ILE A 184 -8.38 -10.73 5.37
C ILE A 184 -9.26 -9.88 4.46
N TRP A 185 -8.96 -8.58 4.40
CA TRP A 185 -9.60 -7.63 3.50
C TRP A 185 -8.72 -7.40 2.27
N THR A 186 -8.89 -8.25 1.24
CA THR A 186 -8.09 -8.27 -0.01
C THR A 186 -6.60 -8.54 0.23
N ASP A 187 -5.87 -7.60 0.84
CA ASP A 187 -4.43 -7.64 1.10
C ASP A 187 -4.05 -7.35 2.57
N THR A 188 -5.04 -7.06 3.42
CA THR A 188 -4.84 -6.60 4.80
C THR A 188 -5.43 -7.60 5.77
N PHE A 189 -4.61 -8.19 6.64
CA PHE A 189 -5.09 -8.83 7.86
C PHE A 189 -5.62 -7.75 8.79
N SER A 190 -6.84 -7.92 9.33
CA SER A 190 -7.45 -7.01 10.29
C SER A 190 -8.10 -7.78 11.43
N ILE A 191 -7.83 -7.37 12.67
CA ILE A 191 -8.66 -7.76 13.82
C ILE A 191 -10.06 -7.21 13.60
N ASP A 192 -11.09 -8.05 13.77
CA ASP A 192 -12.48 -7.70 13.47
C ASP A 192 -13.05 -6.68 14.47
N ASP A 193 -12.70 -6.84 15.76
CA ASP A 193 -13.02 -5.88 16.82
C ASP A 193 -11.75 -5.43 17.56
N ALA A 194 -11.12 -4.37 17.06
CA ALA A 194 -9.95 -3.76 17.69
C ALA A 194 -10.22 -3.19 19.10
N SER A 195 -11.49 -2.90 19.43
CA SER A 195 -11.88 -2.35 20.75
C SER A 195 -11.86 -3.40 21.86
N SER A 196 -11.94 -4.69 21.51
CA SER A 196 -11.80 -5.82 22.44
C SER A 196 -10.43 -5.89 23.15
N GLY A 197 -9.42 -5.16 22.65
CA GLY A 197 -8.04 -5.24 23.10
C GLY A 197 -7.26 -6.43 22.53
N LEU A 198 -7.89 -7.30 21.72
CA LEU A 198 -7.20 -8.36 21.00
C LEU A 198 -6.17 -7.77 20.03
N ARG A 199 -4.97 -8.34 20.01
CA ARG A 199 -3.86 -7.92 19.13
C ARG A 199 -3.14 -9.12 18.56
N LEU A 200 -2.53 -8.94 17.40
CA LEU A 200 -1.56 -9.88 16.85
C LEU A 200 -0.17 -9.55 17.41
N ASN A 201 0.32 -10.36 18.34
CA ASN A 201 1.60 -10.12 19.02
C ASN A 201 2.80 -10.52 18.16
N SER A 202 2.67 -11.60 17.40
CA SER A 202 3.74 -12.13 16.56
C SER A 202 3.19 -12.76 15.31
N TYR A 203 4.00 -12.81 14.25
CA TYR A 203 3.63 -13.47 13.01
C TYR A 203 4.81 -14.16 12.33
N GLN A 204 4.48 -15.07 11.42
CA GLN A 204 5.37 -15.68 10.44
C GLN A 204 4.79 -15.47 9.06
N LEU A 205 5.67 -15.35 8.08
CA LEU A 205 5.31 -15.40 6.67
C LEU A 205 5.82 -16.71 6.06
N ARG A 206 5.01 -17.31 5.19
CA ARG A 206 5.42 -18.44 4.36
C ARG A 206 5.36 -18.03 2.89
N LEU A 207 6.44 -18.35 2.18
CA LEU A 207 6.53 -18.31 0.74
C LEU A 207 6.40 -19.72 0.21
N THR A 208 5.50 -19.91 -0.75
CA THR A 208 5.50 -21.09 -1.60
C THR A 208 5.86 -20.66 -3.02
N LEU A 209 6.95 -21.23 -3.54
CA LEU A 209 7.48 -20.94 -4.87
C LEU A 209 7.07 -22.07 -5.80
N TYR A 210 6.50 -21.72 -6.96
CA TYR A 210 6.00 -22.67 -7.94
C TYR A 210 6.75 -22.55 -9.27
N ARG A 211 6.93 -23.69 -9.94
CA ARG A 211 7.41 -23.76 -11.33
C ARG A 211 6.72 -24.88 -12.10
N LYS A 212 6.71 -24.80 -13.43
CA LYS A 212 6.25 -25.91 -14.28
C LYS A 212 7.10 -27.17 -14.05
N PRO A 213 6.48 -28.35 -13.92
CA PRO A 213 7.20 -29.61 -13.67
C PRO A 213 8.30 -29.90 -14.69
N GLY A 214 9.42 -30.45 -14.23
CA GLY A 214 10.55 -30.83 -15.08
C GLY A 214 11.40 -29.67 -15.63
N THR A 215 11.04 -28.41 -15.34
CA THR A 215 11.84 -27.24 -15.76
C THR A 215 12.91 -26.89 -14.73
N LYS A 216 13.92 -26.12 -15.14
CA LYS A 216 14.92 -25.51 -14.23
C LYS A 216 14.58 -24.05 -13.87
N LEU A 217 13.43 -23.56 -14.30
CA LEU A 217 12.97 -22.21 -14.01
C LEU A 217 12.75 -22.04 -12.50
N THR A 218 12.97 -20.84 -11.99
CA THR A 218 12.68 -20.52 -10.60
C THR A 218 12.20 -19.09 -10.47
N PRO A 219 11.14 -18.84 -9.68
CA PRO A 219 10.92 -17.49 -9.18
C PRO A 219 12.09 -17.12 -8.26
N THR A 220 12.45 -15.84 -8.22
CA THR A 220 13.48 -15.31 -7.33
C THR A 220 12.89 -14.22 -6.48
N VAL A 221 12.78 -14.46 -5.17
CA VAL A 221 12.27 -13.47 -4.21
C VAL A 221 13.44 -12.73 -3.59
N ARG A 222 13.43 -11.39 -3.67
CA ARG A 222 14.50 -10.51 -3.16
C ARG A 222 14.12 -9.82 -1.84
N ARG A 223 12.82 -9.70 -1.57
CA ARG A 223 12.26 -9.14 -0.35
C ARG A 223 10.95 -9.85 -0.02
N LEU A 224 10.78 -10.19 1.25
CA LEU A 224 9.49 -10.55 1.83
C LEU A 224 9.38 -9.81 3.15
N GLY A 225 8.21 -9.32 3.52
CA GLY A 225 7.99 -8.79 4.85
C GLY A 225 6.58 -8.30 5.04
N ALA A 226 6.34 -7.68 6.19
CA ALA A 226 5.09 -7.03 6.46
C ALA A 226 5.27 -5.74 7.25
N MET A 227 4.31 -4.84 7.06
CA MET A 227 4.03 -3.75 7.97
C MET A 227 2.93 -4.21 8.92
N ALA A 228 3.16 -4.11 10.22
CA ALA A 228 2.20 -4.37 11.28
C ALA A 228 1.91 -3.06 12.02
N SER A 229 0.64 -2.78 12.34
CA SER A 229 0.28 -1.52 12.98
C SER A 229 -0.88 -1.63 13.96
N ASP A 230 -0.88 -0.74 14.95
CA ASP A 230 -2.00 -0.46 15.83
C ASP A 230 -2.17 1.05 15.93
N ILE A 231 -3.04 1.58 15.07
CA ILE A 231 -3.25 3.02 14.91
C ILE A 231 -4.60 3.35 15.53
N PRO A 232 -4.65 4.24 16.54
CA PRO A 232 -5.89 4.53 17.24
C PRO A 232 -6.91 5.18 16.30
N ASP A 233 -8.18 5.00 16.65
CA ASP A 233 -9.28 5.70 16.01
C ASP A 233 -9.10 7.22 16.14
N ARG A 234 -9.08 7.89 14.98
CA ARG A 234 -8.95 9.35 14.90
C ARG A 234 -9.62 9.85 13.62
N PHE A 235 -10.39 10.92 13.76
CA PHE A 235 -11.06 11.62 12.65
C PHE A 235 -10.23 12.77 12.10
N THR A 236 -9.37 13.34 12.95
CA THR A 236 -8.45 14.42 12.63
C THR A 236 -7.07 14.09 13.19
N VAL A 237 -6.06 14.83 12.72
CA VAL A 237 -4.70 14.77 13.24
C VAL A 237 -4.17 16.20 13.43
N PRO A 238 -3.28 16.45 14.40
CA PRO A 238 -2.57 17.71 14.48
C PRO A 238 -1.75 17.93 13.21
N ALA A 239 -1.84 19.12 12.63
CA ALA A 239 -0.98 19.49 11.51
C ALA A 239 0.49 19.52 11.96
N SER A 240 1.35 18.89 11.16
CA SER A 240 2.81 18.97 11.29
C SER A 240 3.33 20.35 10.93
N THR A 241 4.47 20.72 11.49
CA THR A 241 5.18 21.95 11.10
C THR A 241 5.97 21.70 9.81
N PRO A 242 5.83 22.55 8.77
CA PRO A 242 6.62 22.45 7.55
C PRO A 242 8.13 22.46 7.82
N GLY A 243 8.88 21.56 7.18
CA GLY A 243 10.32 21.40 7.41
C GLY A 243 11.22 21.42 6.17
N ILE A 244 10.67 21.44 4.95
CA ILE A 244 11.44 21.57 3.69
C ILE A 244 10.67 22.32 2.61
N VAL A 245 11.42 22.89 1.66
CA VAL A 245 10.92 23.36 0.35
C VAL A 245 11.63 22.56 -0.73
N ARG A 246 10.91 21.69 -1.42
CA ARG A 246 11.50 20.80 -2.43
C ARG A 246 10.43 20.21 -3.32
N GLU A 247 10.71 20.08 -4.60
CA GLU A 247 9.88 19.32 -5.54
C GLU A 247 10.74 18.36 -6.34
N LEU A 248 10.37 17.09 -6.35
CA LEU A 248 10.99 16.05 -7.16
C LEU A 248 10.36 16.05 -8.55
N ARG A 249 11.19 15.89 -9.59
CA ARG A 249 10.77 15.87 -11.00
C ARG A 249 10.19 14.51 -11.38
N VAL A 250 9.10 14.13 -10.74
CA VAL A 250 8.38 12.89 -11.05
C VAL A 250 7.52 13.12 -12.31
N PRO A 251 7.58 12.22 -13.32
CA PRO A 251 6.68 12.25 -14.48
C PRO A 251 5.21 12.31 -14.07
N ARG A 252 4.38 12.84 -14.96
CA ARG A 252 2.96 13.11 -14.68
C ARG A 252 2.10 12.32 -15.65
N TYR A 253 1.29 11.43 -15.10
CA TYR A 253 0.33 10.65 -15.86
C TYR A 253 -1.05 10.79 -15.23
N SER A 254 -2.04 11.06 -16.07
CA SER A 254 -3.44 11.07 -15.72
C SER A 254 -4.02 9.69 -16.01
N GLN A 255 -4.75 9.15 -15.04
CA GLN A 255 -5.55 7.95 -15.27
C GLN A 255 -6.76 8.26 -16.17
N ASN A 256 -7.32 9.47 -16.09
CA ASN A 256 -8.59 9.80 -16.76
C ASN A 256 -8.47 9.85 -18.29
N THR A 257 -7.26 9.98 -18.84
CA THR A 257 -7.01 9.86 -20.29
C THR A 257 -7.35 8.46 -20.83
N HIS A 258 -7.45 7.48 -19.94
CA HIS A 258 -7.73 6.08 -20.25
C HIS A 258 -9.15 5.63 -19.89
N VAL A 259 -10.04 6.54 -19.52
CA VAL A 259 -11.45 6.23 -19.21
C VAL A 259 -12.08 5.44 -20.36
N GLY A 260 -12.68 4.29 -20.04
CA GLY A 260 -13.26 3.38 -21.04
C GLY A 260 -12.26 2.56 -21.89
N GLN A 261 -10.94 2.75 -21.73
CA GLN A 261 -9.93 1.94 -22.41
C GLN A 261 -9.65 0.67 -21.60
N TYR A 262 -9.63 -0.49 -22.24
CA TYR A 262 -9.45 -1.80 -21.60
C TYR A 262 -10.44 -2.05 -20.43
N PRO A 263 -11.75 -2.11 -20.72
CA PRO A 263 -12.78 -2.25 -19.69
C PRO A 263 -12.62 -3.52 -18.84
N GLU A 264 -11.94 -4.55 -19.34
CA GLU A 264 -11.60 -5.77 -18.60
C GLU A 264 -10.67 -5.52 -17.39
N TYR A 265 -10.06 -4.34 -17.29
CA TYR A 265 -9.22 -3.94 -16.16
C TYR A 265 -9.89 -2.84 -15.34
N ASP A 266 -11.13 -3.05 -14.87
CA ASP A 266 -11.91 -2.11 -14.02
C ASP A 266 -12.44 -0.88 -14.77
N ASN A 267 -13.10 -1.11 -15.91
CA ASN A 267 -13.71 -0.11 -16.81
C ASN A 267 -12.73 0.87 -17.48
N GLY A 268 -11.44 0.80 -17.17
CA GLY A 268 -10.42 1.68 -17.69
C GLY A 268 -9.92 2.66 -16.63
N GLY A 269 -9.38 3.79 -17.10
CA GLY A 269 -8.75 4.82 -16.30
C GLY A 269 -9.50 5.28 -15.04
N GLU A 270 -10.81 5.06 -14.93
CA GLU A 270 -11.68 5.40 -13.79
C GLU A 270 -11.14 4.92 -12.44
N ALA A 271 -10.43 3.78 -12.41
CA ALA A 271 -9.93 3.17 -11.17
C ALA A 271 -8.41 2.86 -11.20
N TRP A 272 -7.65 3.49 -12.09
CA TRP A 272 -6.22 3.22 -12.30
C TRP A 272 -5.27 4.12 -11.49
N CYS A 273 -5.74 4.76 -10.42
CA CYS A 273 -4.92 5.65 -9.59
C CYS A 273 -3.62 5.01 -9.08
N SER A 274 -3.70 3.75 -8.62
CA SER A 274 -2.57 2.99 -8.07
C SER A 274 -1.52 2.61 -9.13
N PRO A 275 -1.88 1.97 -10.27
CA PRO A 275 -0.92 1.68 -11.33
C PRO A 275 -0.34 2.96 -11.96
N THR A 276 -1.15 4.01 -12.14
CA THR A 276 -0.69 5.30 -12.68
C THR A 276 0.35 5.94 -11.75
N SER A 277 0.07 6.01 -10.45
CA SER A 277 1.02 6.50 -9.44
C SER A 277 2.29 5.64 -9.37
N SER A 278 2.13 4.32 -9.49
CA SER A 278 3.27 3.41 -9.50
C SER A 278 4.18 3.67 -10.70
N GLN A 279 3.60 3.81 -11.89
CA GLN A 279 4.33 4.08 -13.11
C GLN A 279 5.08 5.42 -13.07
N MET A 280 4.46 6.47 -12.50
CA MET A 280 5.12 7.77 -12.29
C MET A 280 6.42 7.63 -11.47
N ILE A 281 6.41 6.89 -10.36
CA ILE A 281 7.63 6.71 -9.54
C ILE A 281 8.63 5.77 -10.19
N ILE A 282 8.19 4.69 -10.86
CA ILE A 282 9.09 3.77 -11.57
C ILE A 282 9.91 4.55 -12.62
N GLU A 283 9.28 5.44 -13.36
CA GLU A 283 9.94 6.29 -14.36
C GLU A 283 10.76 7.43 -13.77
N TYR A 284 10.37 7.99 -12.63
CA TYR A 284 11.22 8.92 -11.88
C TYR A 284 12.58 8.29 -11.56
N TRP A 285 12.61 6.99 -11.29
CA TRP A 285 13.85 6.24 -11.09
C TRP A 285 14.51 5.80 -12.40
N GLY A 286 14.00 6.17 -13.57
CA GLY A 286 14.57 5.88 -14.89
C GLY A 286 14.29 4.47 -15.41
N ARG A 287 13.25 3.79 -14.90
CA ARG A 287 12.80 2.48 -15.39
C ARG A 287 11.51 2.65 -16.19
N LYS A 288 11.35 1.90 -17.27
CA LYS A 288 10.15 1.92 -18.12
C LYS A 288 9.96 0.57 -18.80
N PRO A 289 8.72 0.20 -19.16
CA PRO A 289 8.48 -0.93 -20.05
C PRO A 289 9.28 -0.77 -21.36
N THR A 290 9.73 -1.88 -21.91
CA THR A 290 10.31 -1.94 -23.25
C THR A 290 9.23 -1.81 -24.33
N PRO A 291 9.58 -1.38 -25.56
CA PRO A 291 8.62 -1.35 -26.66
C PRO A 291 7.93 -2.71 -26.92
N ALA A 292 8.64 -3.82 -26.70
CA ALA A 292 8.09 -5.17 -26.83
C ALA A 292 7.05 -5.46 -25.74
N GLU A 293 7.27 -5.02 -24.50
CA GLU A 293 6.29 -5.17 -23.41
C GLU A 293 5.06 -4.27 -23.58
N LEU A 294 5.16 -3.23 -24.40
CA LEU A 294 4.07 -2.32 -24.73
C LEU A 294 3.34 -2.69 -26.02
N SER A 295 3.82 -3.68 -26.79
CA SER A 295 3.28 -3.97 -28.13
C SER A 295 1.85 -4.51 -28.12
N TRP A 296 1.34 -4.94 -26.96
CA TRP A 296 -0.05 -5.35 -26.79
C TRP A 296 -0.99 -4.15 -26.64
N VAL A 297 -0.46 -2.97 -26.31
CA VAL A 297 -1.25 -1.77 -26.10
C VAL A 297 -1.67 -1.21 -27.46
N ASN A 298 -2.92 -0.77 -27.57
CA ASN A 298 -3.45 -0.15 -28.77
C ASN A 298 -2.64 1.14 -29.05
N PRO A 299 -2.01 1.26 -30.24
CA PRO A 299 -1.15 2.40 -30.56
C PRO A 299 -1.90 3.74 -30.61
N ALA A 300 -3.24 3.74 -30.66
CA ALA A 300 -4.06 4.94 -30.57
C ALA A 300 -4.16 5.52 -29.14
N PHE A 301 -3.84 4.72 -28.11
CA PHE A 301 -3.92 5.17 -26.72
C PHE A 301 -2.61 5.89 -26.33
N ALA A 302 -2.77 7.04 -25.70
CA ALA A 302 -1.65 7.73 -25.05
C ALA A 302 -1.10 6.89 -23.89
N ASP A 303 0.09 7.22 -23.41
CA ASP A 303 0.66 6.66 -22.18
C ASP A 303 0.54 5.12 -22.03
N PRO A 304 1.01 4.34 -23.02
CA PRO A 304 0.84 2.87 -23.03
C PRO A 304 1.41 2.18 -21.79
N GLN A 305 2.38 2.81 -21.13
CA GLN A 305 2.93 2.37 -19.85
C GLN A 305 1.90 2.33 -18.71
N VAL A 306 0.86 3.18 -18.74
CA VAL A 306 -0.21 3.19 -17.73
C VAL A 306 -1.15 2.00 -17.97
N CYS A 307 -1.52 1.72 -19.23
CA CYS A 307 -2.25 0.50 -19.60
C CYS A 307 -1.47 -0.77 -19.21
N HIS A 308 -0.16 -0.77 -19.45
CA HIS A 308 0.75 -1.83 -19.00
C HIS A 308 0.71 -1.98 -17.48
N ALA A 309 0.88 -0.90 -16.71
CA ALA A 309 0.80 -0.96 -15.27
C ALA A 309 -0.56 -1.48 -14.77
N ALA A 310 -1.67 -1.07 -15.37
CA ALA A 310 -3.01 -1.55 -15.00
C ALA A 310 -3.14 -3.07 -15.16
N ARG A 311 -2.87 -3.60 -16.36
CA ARG A 311 -2.90 -5.04 -16.63
C ARG A 311 -2.01 -5.85 -15.68
N PHE A 312 -0.80 -5.35 -15.41
CA PHE A 312 0.21 -6.05 -14.61
C PHE A 312 0.08 -5.78 -13.10
N THR A 313 -0.93 -5.01 -12.67
CA THR A 313 -1.27 -4.83 -11.25
C THR A 313 -2.64 -5.37 -10.88
N PHE A 314 -3.51 -5.60 -11.87
CA PHE A 314 -4.87 -6.10 -11.70
C PHE A 314 -4.93 -7.34 -10.80
N ASP A 315 -5.84 -7.31 -9.83
CA ASP A 315 -6.18 -8.42 -8.96
C ASP A 315 -7.53 -8.96 -9.41
N HIS A 316 -7.55 -10.20 -9.89
CA HIS A 316 -8.75 -10.77 -10.51
C HIS A 316 -9.86 -11.13 -9.51
N GLN A 317 -9.55 -11.31 -8.22
CA GLN A 317 -10.59 -11.51 -7.21
C GLN A 317 -11.16 -10.18 -6.72
N TYR A 318 -10.28 -9.20 -6.47
CA TYR A 318 -10.70 -7.85 -6.14
C TYR A 318 -11.41 -7.15 -7.31
N ASP A 319 -11.08 -7.58 -8.54
CA ASP A 319 -11.55 -7.02 -9.81
C ASP A 319 -11.20 -5.53 -9.93
N GLY A 320 -9.91 -5.23 -9.70
CA GLY A 320 -9.36 -3.88 -9.73
C GLY A 320 -7.85 -3.82 -9.51
N CYS A 321 -7.28 -2.63 -9.70
CA CYS A 321 -5.82 -2.40 -9.59
C CYS A 321 -5.39 -1.91 -8.19
N GLY A 322 -6.29 -1.92 -7.22
CA GLY A 322 -6.13 -1.30 -5.89
C GLY A 322 -5.38 -2.14 -4.85
N ASN A 323 -5.00 -3.39 -5.15
CA ASN A 323 -4.27 -4.25 -4.23
C ASN A 323 -2.84 -3.71 -3.99
N TRP A 324 -2.51 -3.38 -2.75
CA TRP A 324 -1.30 -2.62 -2.41
C TRP A 324 -0.01 -3.44 -2.61
N PRO A 325 0.13 -4.66 -2.07
CA PRO A 325 1.29 -5.53 -2.34
C PRO A 325 1.50 -5.81 -3.82
N PHE A 326 0.42 -5.88 -4.58
CA PHE A 326 0.40 -6.17 -6.01
C PHE A 326 1.05 -5.06 -6.85
N ASN A 327 0.85 -3.79 -6.47
CA ASN A 327 1.52 -2.64 -7.06
C ASN A 327 3.00 -2.57 -6.64
N ALA A 328 3.30 -2.83 -5.36
CA ALA A 328 4.68 -2.90 -4.88
C ALA A 328 5.49 -4.02 -5.57
N ALA A 329 4.89 -5.20 -5.74
CA ALA A 329 5.51 -6.32 -6.43
C ALA A 329 5.72 -6.02 -7.93
N TYR A 330 4.76 -5.36 -8.60
CA TYR A 330 4.91 -4.85 -9.96
C TYR A 330 6.09 -3.86 -10.08
N ALA A 331 6.19 -2.86 -9.20
CA ALA A 331 7.31 -1.92 -9.23
C ALA A 331 8.68 -2.62 -9.09
N ALA A 332 8.73 -3.73 -8.35
CA ALA A 332 9.94 -4.51 -8.15
C ALA A 332 10.27 -5.52 -9.28
N THR A 333 9.42 -5.65 -10.32
CA THR A 333 9.78 -6.43 -11.52
C THR A 333 10.82 -5.69 -12.37
N TYR A 334 10.87 -4.37 -12.25
CA TYR A 334 11.82 -3.53 -12.97
C TYR A 334 13.26 -3.69 -12.47
N PRO A 335 14.25 -3.55 -13.37
CA PRO A 335 15.66 -3.69 -13.00
C PRO A 335 16.07 -2.77 -11.86
N ASP A 336 16.68 -3.39 -10.84
CA ASP A 336 17.22 -2.69 -9.67
C ASP A 336 16.23 -1.78 -8.95
N MET A 337 14.96 -2.19 -8.90
CA MET A 337 13.95 -1.59 -8.03
C MET A 337 13.72 -2.41 -6.77
N SER A 338 13.39 -1.69 -5.69
CA SER A 338 12.89 -2.21 -4.42
C SER A 338 11.60 -1.45 -4.07
N ALA A 339 10.68 -2.15 -3.42
CA ALA A 339 9.38 -1.60 -3.07
C ALA A 339 8.88 -2.17 -1.73
N VAL A 340 8.14 -1.37 -0.97
CA VAL A 340 7.35 -1.84 0.18
C VAL A 340 6.01 -1.14 0.26
N VAL A 341 5.06 -1.81 0.90
CA VAL A 341 3.89 -1.17 1.51
C VAL A 341 4.24 -0.91 2.98
N THR A 342 4.00 0.32 3.44
CA THR A 342 4.21 0.69 4.84
C THR A 342 3.19 1.73 5.28
N ARG A 343 3.32 2.24 6.51
CA ARG A 343 2.51 3.32 7.05
C ARG A 343 3.42 4.37 7.67
N LEU A 344 3.20 5.63 7.31
CA LEU A 344 3.87 6.78 7.92
C LEU A 344 2.93 7.46 8.90
N SER A 345 3.47 8.16 9.90
CA SER A 345 2.68 8.70 11.01
C SER A 345 2.52 10.22 10.96
N SER A 346 3.22 10.90 10.05
CA SER A 346 3.18 12.35 9.88
C SER A 346 3.68 12.76 8.49
N LEU A 347 3.37 13.99 8.05
CA LEU A 347 4.06 14.59 6.92
C LEU A 347 5.53 14.90 7.23
N THR A 348 5.93 15.07 8.50
CA THR A 348 7.34 15.18 8.87
C THR A 348 8.14 13.94 8.45
N ASP A 349 7.55 12.75 8.62
CA ASP A 349 8.13 11.49 8.14
C ASP A 349 8.29 11.51 6.61
N LEU A 350 7.24 11.93 5.90
CA LEU A 350 7.24 12.00 4.44
C LEU A 350 8.22 13.05 3.91
N GLU A 351 8.35 14.20 4.56
CA GLU A 351 9.37 15.21 4.26
C GLU A 351 10.78 14.65 4.39
N SER A 352 11.03 13.76 5.36
CA SER A 352 12.34 13.10 5.49
C SER A 352 12.70 12.26 4.26
N LEU A 353 11.70 11.60 3.66
CA LEU A 353 11.85 10.81 2.43
C LEU A 353 12.03 11.71 1.21
N ILE A 354 11.23 12.76 1.07
CA ILE A 354 11.35 13.75 -0.03
C ILE A 354 12.71 14.46 0.03
N ARG A 355 13.20 14.79 1.23
CA ARG A 355 14.55 15.34 1.44
C ARG A 355 15.64 14.38 0.93
N ALA A 356 15.42 13.07 1.07
CA ALA A 356 16.30 12.03 0.53
C ALA A 356 16.05 11.70 -0.96
N GLY A 357 15.10 12.38 -1.60
CA GLY A 357 14.75 12.19 -3.01
C GLY A 357 13.84 10.98 -3.27
N ILE A 358 13.13 10.49 -2.26
CA ILE A 358 12.20 9.36 -2.36
C ILE A 358 10.76 9.91 -2.37
N PRO A 359 10.05 9.90 -3.52
CA PRO A 359 8.62 10.19 -3.56
C PRO A 359 7.82 9.05 -2.90
N ALA A 360 6.60 9.35 -2.47
CA ALA A 360 5.73 8.39 -1.80
C ALA A 360 4.33 8.38 -2.43
N ILE A 361 3.73 7.21 -2.57
CA ILE A 361 2.35 7.07 -3.05
C ILE A 361 1.47 6.90 -1.82
N THR A 362 0.62 7.88 -1.53
CA THR A 362 -0.23 7.90 -0.33
C THR A 362 -1.65 7.50 -0.68
N SER A 363 -2.25 6.68 0.17
CA SER A 363 -3.67 6.33 0.08
C SER A 363 -4.52 7.42 0.73
N GLN A 364 -5.48 7.95 -0.01
CA GLN A 364 -6.38 9.03 0.39
C GLN A 364 -7.85 8.58 0.40
N SER A 365 -8.66 9.15 1.29
CA SER A 365 -10.11 8.98 1.31
C SER A 365 -10.77 10.23 1.88
N PHE A 366 -11.63 10.88 1.11
CA PHE A 366 -12.17 12.20 1.42
C PHE A 366 -13.49 12.51 0.72
N LEU A 367 -14.31 13.37 1.33
CA LEU A 367 -15.41 14.07 0.66
C LEU A 367 -14.84 15.26 -0.11
N LYS A 368 -15.59 15.72 -1.11
CA LYS A 368 -15.15 16.78 -2.02
C LYS A 368 -14.76 18.06 -1.29
N GLU A 369 -15.41 18.34 -0.17
CA GLU A 369 -15.25 19.53 0.65
C GLU A 369 -14.03 19.45 1.58
N GLU A 370 -13.44 18.26 1.77
CA GLU A 370 -12.35 18.04 2.73
C GLU A 370 -10.96 18.27 2.13
N LEU A 371 -10.85 18.36 0.80
CA LEU A 371 -9.59 18.64 0.10
C LEU A 371 -9.78 19.77 -0.92
N THR A 372 -9.45 20.98 -0.49
CA THR A 372 -9.60 22.18 -1.32
C THR A 372 -8.81 22.04 -2.63
N GLY A 373 -9.47 22.32 -3.75
CA GLY A 373 -8.83 22.30 -5.07
C GLY A 373 -8.77 20.93 -5.75
N ALA A 374 -9.20 19.85 -5.09
CA ALA A 374 -9.31 18.53 -5.74
C ALA A 374 -10.44 18.52 -6.79
N GLY A 375 -11.62 19.03 -6.41
CA GLY A 375 -12.79 19.13 -7.29
C GLY A 375 -13.71 17.90 -7.30
N TYR A 376 -13.32 16.83 -6.61
CA TYR A 376 -14.03 15.56 -6.46
C TYR A 376 -13.88 15.02 -5.04
N GLY A 377 -14.66 13.99 -4.68
CA GLY A 377 -14.48 13.19 -3.47
C GLY A 377 -14.27 11.72 -3.83
N THR A 378 -13.70 10.94 -2.92
CA THR A 378 -13.37 9.53 -3.16
C THR A 378 -13.44 8.69 -1.87
N SER A 379 -13.87 7.44 -2.01
CA SER A 379 -13.82 6.42 -0.96
C SER A 379 -12.42 5.79 -0.84
N GLY A 380 -11.59 5.87 -1.88
CA GLY A 380 -10.19 5.46 -1.90
C GLY A 380 -9.47 5.95 -3.17
N HIS A 381 -8.30 6.55 -3.03
CA HIS A 381 -7.52 7.07 -4.15
C HIS A 381 -6.02 7.06 -3.84
N LEU A 382 -5.18 6.81 -4.83
CA LEU A 382 -3.72 6.82 -4.66
C LEU A 382 -3.13 8.04 -5.36
N MET A 383 -2.37 8.83 -4.61
CA MET A 383 -1.74 10.06 -5.10
C MET A 383 -0.25 10.04 -4.79
N THR A 384 0.57 10.59 -5.68
CA THR A 384 2.03 10.63 -5.48
C THR A 384 2.44 11.95 -4.87
N VAL A 385 2.95 11.96 -3.64
CA VAL A 385 3.58 13.17 -3.07
C VAL A 385 4.99 13.32 -3.63
N VAL A 386 5.24 14.48 -4.24
CA VAL A 386 6.49 14.78 -4.93
C VAL A 386 7.25 15.93 -4.28
N GLY A 387 6.64 16.65 -3.35
CA GLY A 387 7.27 17.83 -2.77
C GLY A 387 6.43 18.62 -1.79
N PHE A 388 7.01 19.74 -1.36
CA PHE A 388 6.40 20.73 -0.49
C PHE A 388 6.78 22.14 -0.93
N THR A 389 5.82 23.07 -0.86
CA THR A 389 6.00 24.49 -1.19
C THR A 389 6.70 25.25 -0.06
N ALA A 390 6.97 26.54 -0.26
CA ALA A 390 7.53 27.42 0.77
C ALA A 390 6.62 27.56 1.99
N ASP A 391 5.30 27.60 1.78
CA ASP A 391 4.28 27.65 2.84
C ASP A 391 4.06 26.28 3.50
N GLY A 392 4.75 25.25 3.00
CA GLY A 392 4.65 23.88 3.50
C GLY A 392 3.49 23.09 2.93
N ASP A 393 2.79 23.58 1.92
CA ASP A 393 1.71 22.84 1.27
C ASP A 393 2.24 21.67 0.45
N VAL A 394 1.42 20.62 0.33
CA VAL A 394 1.80 19.36 -0.30
C VAL A 394 1.73 19.50 -1.80
N ILE A 395 2.85 19.26 -2.49
CA ILE A 395 2.88 19.13 -3.95
C ILE A 395 2.69 17.65 -4.27
N ALA A 396 1.58 17.34 -4.93
CA ALA A 396 1.22 15.97 -5.31
C ALA A 396 0.91 15.88 -6.81
N ASN A 397 1.30 14.76 -7.41
CA ASN A 397 0.77 14.31 -8.69
C ASN A 397 -0.52 13.51 -8.41
N ASP A 398 -1.66 14.14 -8.70
CA ASP A 398 -3.01 13.57 -8.63
C ASP A 398 -3.39 12.92 -9.97
N PRO A 399 -3.38 11.58 -10.09
CA PRO A 399 -3.69 10.93 -11.36
C PRO A 399 -5.15 11.13 -11.79
N ALA A 400 -6.09 11.46 -10.89
CA ALA A 400 -7.48 11.76 -11.22
C ALA A 400 -7.65 13.19 -11.79
N SER A 401 -6.88 13.50 -12.82
CA SER A 401 -6.83 14.80 -13.50
C SER A 401 -7.25 14.66 -14.96
N PRO A 402 -7.82 15.70 -15.61
CA PRO A 402 -8.31 15.57 -16.99
C PRO A 402 -7.21 15.34 -18.05
N SER A 403 -5.95 15.69 -17.76
CA SER A 403 -4.80 15.48 -18.63
C SER A 403 -3.51 15.39 -17.81
N ASN A 404 -2.40 14.99 -18.43
CA ASN A 404 -1.08 14.90 -17.79
C ASN A 404 -0.57 16.24 -17.24
N GLU A 405 -0.90 17.35 -17.91
CA GLU A 405 -0.51 18.70 -17.49
C GLU A 405 -1.21 19.10 -16.19
N ALA A 406 -2.46 18.66 -16.01
CA ALA A 406 -3.30 18.98 -14.85
C ALA A 406 -3.02 18.12 -13.61
N VAL A 407 -2.17 17.09 -13.73
CA VAL A 407 -1.84 16.12 -12.66
C VAL A 407 -1.16 16.78 -11.47
N ARG A 408 -0.27 17.76 -11.70
CA ARG A 408 0.41 18.42 -10.59
C ARG A 408 -0.54 19.36 -9.86
N ARG A 409 -0.75 19.10 -8.57
CA ARG A 409 -1.60 19.90 -7.69
C ARG A 409 -0.83 20.30 -6.43
N VAL A 410 -1.29 21.38 -5.81
CA VAL A 410 -0.81 21.83 -4.50
C VAL A 410 -2.01 21.81 -3.55
N TYR A 411 -1.88 21.11 -2.45
CA TYR A 411 -2.94 20.96 -1.45
C TYR A 411 -2.50 21.50 -0.10
N LYS A 412 -3.45 22.09 0.61
CA LYS A 412 -3.20 22.59 1.96
C LYS A 412 -2.72 21.46 2.86
N ARG A 413 -1.63 21.73 3.59
CA ARG A 413 -1.01 20.74 4.51
C ARG A 413 -2.01 20.06 5.44
N ALA A 414 -2.78 20.86 6.19
CA ALA A 414 -3.64 20.33 7.25
C ALA A 414 -4.79 19.46 6.71
N GLU A 415 -5.35 19.83 5.55
CA GLU A 415 -6.37 19.07 4.84
C GLU A 415 -5.79 17.72 4.39
N TRP A 416 -4.64 17.76 3.68
CA TRP A 416 -3.96 16.56 3.22
C TRP A 416 -3.59 15.60 4.36
N GLU A 417 -2.97 16.13 5.41
CA GLU A 417 -2.50 15.34 6.54
C GLU A 417 -3.66 14.67 7.27
N THR A 418 -4.79 15.37 7.40
CA THR A 418 -6.02 14.81 7.97
C THR A 418 -6.57 13.67 7.14
N ILE A 419 -6.79 13.89 5.83
CA ILE A 419 -7.41 12.86 4.97
C ILE A 419 -6.53 11.63 4.79
N TRP A 420 -5.20 11.80 4.90
CA TRP A 420 -4.22 10.74 4.80
C TRP A 420 -4.05 9.96 6.11
N LEU A 421 -3.96 10.64 7.26
CA LEU A 421 -3.56 10.00 8.50
C LEU A 421 -4.73 9.57 9.39
N ARG A 422 -5.95 10.07 9.15
CA ARG A 422 -7.13 9.63 9.91
C ARG A 422 -7.46 8.16 9.65
N THR A 423 -7.91 7.45 10.68
CA THR A 423 -8.34 6.05 10.62
C THR A 423 -9.85 5.91 10.55
N LYS A 424 -10.60 6.97 10.89
CA LYS A 424 -12.05 7.06 10.77
C LYS A 424 -12.44 8.33 10.03
N ARG A 425 -13.55 8.29 9.31
CA ARG A 425 -14.17 9.46 8.68
C ARG A 425 -15.67 9.30 8.56
N TYR A 426 -16.39 10.40 8.39
CA TYR A 426 -17.78 10.36 7.97
C TYR A 426 -17.85 10.28 6.44
N ASN A 427 -18.69 9.38 5.91
CA ASN A 427 -19.03 9.37 4.49
C ASN A 427 -20.13 10.40 4.19
N ALA A 428 -20.55 10.50 2.93
CA ALA A 428 -21.56 11.48 2.49
C ALA A 428 -22.93 11.33 3.19
N THR A 429 -23.22 10.16 3.77
CA THR A 429 -24.46 9.90 4.51
C THR A 429 -24.28 10.06 6.02
N GLY A 430 -23.14 10.59 6.49
CA GLY A 430 -22.84 10.76 7.92
C GLY A 430 -22.47 9.47 8.67
N LYS A 431 -22.24 8.35 7.98
CA LYS A 431 -21.81 7.09 8.59
C LYS A 431 -20.30 7.09 8.81
N VAL A 432 -19.86 6.60 9.97
CA VAL A 432 -18.44 6.36 10.24
C VAL A 432 -17.94 5.20 9.38
N VAL A 433 -16.90 5.46 8.59
CA VAL A 433 -16.20 4.50 7.74
C VAL A 433 -14.69 4.61 7.97
N SER A 434 -13.93 3.61 7.52
CA SER A 434 -12.48 3.60 7.66
C SER A 434 -11.81 4.70 6.82
N GLY A 435 -10.80 5.33 7.41
CA GLY A 435 -9.80 6.13 6.71
C GLY A 435 -8.58 5.30 6.33
N THR A 436 -7.60 5.92 5.68
CA THR A 436 -6.42 5.23 5.16
C THR A 436 -5.31 5.11 6.19
N GLY A 437 -5.30 6.02 7.17
CA GLY A 437 -4.48 5.98 8.36
C GLY A 437 -2.96 6.04 8.14
N GLY A 438 -2.53 6.50 6.96
CA GLY A 438 -1.12 6.73 6.64
C GLY A 438 -0.49 5.68 5.74
N VAL A 439 -1.24 4.70 5.24
CA VAL A 439 -0.68 3.68 4.34
C VAL A 439 -0.12 4.34 3.08
N CYS A 440 1.08 3.90 2.69
CA CYS A 440 1.76 4.38 1.50
C CYS A 440 2.65 3.32 0.86
N TYR A 441 3.03 3.57 -0.40
CA TYR A 441 4.07 2.82 -1.10
C TYR A 441 5.35 3.64 -1.13
N LEU A 442 6.47 2.96 -0.91
CA LEU A 442 7.79 3.52 -1.10
C LEU A 442 8.52 2.68 -2.13
N TYR A 443 8.99 3.31 -3.21
CA TYR A 443 9.81 2.66 -4.23
C TYR A 443 11.15 3.38 -4.36
N TRP A 444 12.23 2.61 -4.48
CA TRP A 444 13.59 3.14 -4.58
C TRP A 444 14.52 2.17 -5.32
N PRO A 445 15.69 2.63 -5.79
CA PRO A 445 16.68 1.75 -6.40
C PRO A 445 17.24 0.74 -5.40
N ALA A 446 17.55 -0.48 -5.84
CA ALA A 446 18.09 -1.55 -5.00
C ALA A 446 19.43 -1.21 -4.32
N ALA A 447 20.17 -0.25 -4.87
CA ALA A 447 21.35 0.36 -4.28
C ALA A 447 21.07 1.82 -3.89
N PRO A 448 20.32 2.07 -2.79
CA PRO A 448 20.02 3.43 -2.33
C PRO A 448 21.29 4.16 -1.91
N THR A 449 21.33 5.48 -2.02
CA THR A 449 22.41 6.32 -1.47
C THR A 449 22.46 6.25 0.06
N ALA A 450 23.53 6.72 0.69
CA ALA A 450 23.63 6.75 2.15
C ALA A 450 22.50 7.59 2.80
N ALA A 451 22.09 8.69 2.16
CA ALA A 451 20.98 9.52 2.65
C ALA A 451 19.64 8.79 2.56
N GLN A 452 19.39 8.10 1.44
CA GLN A 452 18.18 7.29 1.24
C GLN A 452 18.12 6.12 2.22
N ARG A 453 19.23 5.41 2.45
CA ARG A 453 19.31 4.34 3.45
C ARG A 453 18.97 4.84 4.85
N ARG A 454 19.50 6.01 5.25
CA ARG A 454 19.18 6.60 6.56
C ARG A 454 17.71 6.96 6.68
N ALA A 455 17.13 7.56 5.63
CA ALA A 455 15.71 7.92 5.62
C ALA A 455 14.80 6.67 5.71
N LEU A 456 15.07 5.62 4.92
CA LEU A 456 14.32 4.36 4.97
C LEU A 456 14.50 3.63 6.32
N ALA A 457 15.72 3.62 6.86
CA ALA A 457 16.02 2.95 8.13
C ALA A 457 15.29 3.58 9.33
N ALA A 458 14.94 4.88 9.27
CA ALA A 458 14.12 5.54 10.28
C ALA A 458 12.74 4.87 10.44
N PHE A 459 12.27 4.17 9.41
CA PHE A 459 10.99 3.45 9.38
C PHE A 459 11.16 1.93 9.49
N GLY A 460 12.36 1.43 9.82
CA GLY A 460 12.65 -0.01 9.87
C GLY A 460 12.81 -0.67 8.50
N ILE A 461 12.93 0.13 7.43
CA ILE A 461 13.08 -0.38 6.06
C ILE A 461 14.58 -0.43 5.71
N ARG A 462 15.06 -1.62 5.32
CA ARG A 462 16.46 -1.87 4.96
C ARG A 462 16.62 -2.22 3.49
#